data_AF-A0A929Y7F1-F1
#
_entry.id   AF-A0A929Y7F1-F1
#
_cell.length_a   1.000
_cell.length_b   1.000
_cell.length_c   1.000
_cell.angle_alpha   90.00
_cell.angle_beta   90.00
_cell.angle_gamma   90.00
#
_symmetry.space_group_name_H-M   'P 1'
#
loop_
_entity.id
_entity.type
_entity.pdbx_description
1 polymer ?
#
loop_
_entity_poly.entity_id
_entity_poly.type
_entity_poly.pdbx_seq_one_letter_code
_entity_poly.pdbx_strand_id
1 'polypeptide(L)' 'MMNYTERADLIKKIDESANWSDIEPEEYEKLCESLGLNYHDYDDPDMLFSAIVEAQAKSE' A
#
# COMPACT_ATOMS: atom_id res chain seq x y z
N MET A 1 9.28 -0.15 10.70
CA MET A 1 8.22 0.87 10.52
C MET A 1 8.65 1.77 9.40
N MET A 2 7.95 1.77 8.28
CA MET A 2 8.25 2.65 7.14
C MET A 2 7.88 4.10 7.48
N ASN A 3 8.72 5.04 7.08
CA ASN A 3 8.41 6.47 7.20
C ASN A 3 7.38 6.91 6.15
N TYR A 4 6.79 8.09 6.33
CA TYR A 4 5.77 8.61 5.42
C TYR A 4 6.25 8.64 3.95
N THR A 5 7.45 9.16 3.69
CA THR A 5 8.02 9.23 2.34
C THR A 5 8.22 7.86 1.71
N GLU A 6 8.75 6.89 2.47
CA GLU A 6 8.97 5.52 1.97
C GLU A 6 7.66 4.85 1.54
N ARG A 7 6.60 5.06 2.33
CA ARG A 7 5.25 4.58 2.00
C ARG A 7 4.71 5.27 0.74
N ALA A 8 4.83 6.59 0.65
CA ALA A 8 4.37 7.37 -0.50
C ALA A 8 5.08 6.97 -1.80
N ASP A 9 6.40 6.73 -1.75
CA ASP A 9 7.16 6.26 -2.91
C ASP A 9 6.71 4.86 -3.35
N LEU A 10 6.44 3.95 -2.39
CA LEU A 10 5.90 2.62 -2.69
C LEU A 10 4.51 2.70 -3.32
N ILE A 11 3.61 3.51 -2.75
CA ILE A 11 2.25 3.73 -3.27
C ILE A 11 2.32 4.24 -4.71
N LYS A 12 3.19 5.20 -4.97
CA LYS A 12 3.37 5.73 -6.32
C LYS A 12 3.92 4.68 -7.29
N LYS A 13 4.86 3.84 -6.83
CA LYS A 13 5.37 2.72 -7.63
C LYS A 13 4.27 1.71 -7.96
N ILE A 14 3.36 1.44 -7.03
CA ILE A 14 2.18 0.58 -7.24
C ILE A 14 1.23 1.20 -8.27
N ASP A 15 0.94 2.51 -8.15
CA ASP A 15 0.06 3.26 -9.07
C ASP A 15 0.61 3.33 -10.50
N GLU A 16 1.93 3.54 -10.64
CA GLU A 16 2.62 3.54 -11.93
C GLU A 16 2.80 2.13 -12.50
N SER A 17 2.64 1.10 -11.67
CA SER A 17 2.76 -0.29 -12.09
C SER A 17 1.57 -0.69 -12.94
N ALA A 18 1.84 -1.29 -14.10
CA ALA A 18 0.78 -1.77 -14.98
C ALA A 18 0.05 -2.99 -14.38
N ASN A 19 0.75 -3.79 -13.56
CA ASN A 19 0.17 -4.93 -12.87
C ASN A 19 0.57 -4.95 -11.40
N TRP A 20 -0.36 -5.43 -10.58
CA TRP A 20 -0.14 -5.67 -9.16
C TRP A 20 0.92 -6.73 -8.88
N SER A 21 1.07 -7.69 -9.80
CA SER A 21 2.07 -8.75 -9.77
C SER A 21 3.49 -8.26 -10.02
N ASP A 22 3.69 -7.00 -10.42
CA ASP A 22 5.03 -6.41 -10.57
C ASP A 22 5.62 -5.99 -9.21
N ILE A 23 4.79 -5.95 -8.16
CA ILE A 23 5.16 -5.68 -6.77
C ILE A 23 4.99 -6.98 -5.99
N GLU A 24 5.97 -7.30 -5.14
CA GLU A 24 5.91 -8.50 -4.31
C GLU A 24 4.82 -8.38 -3.24
N PRO A 25 4.07 -9.45 -2.91
CA PRO A 25 3.07 -9.46 -1.84
C PRO A 25 3.62 -8.98 -0.49
N GLU A 26 4.87 -9.30 -0.18
CA GLU A 26 5.54 -8.85 1.05
C GLU A 26 5.69 -7.31 1.13
N GLU A 27 5.82 -6.62 -0.01
CA GLU A 27 5.89 -5.15 -0.05
C GLU A 27 4.53 -4.55 0.34
N TYR A 28 3.43 -5.12 -0.17
CA TYR A 28 2.08 -4.71 0.22
C TYR A 28 1.78 -5.01 1.68
N GLU A 29 2.17 -6.18 2.19
CA GLU A 29 1.99 -6.53 3.60
C GLU A 29 2.70 -5.53 4.52
N LYS A 30 3.98 -5.21 4.25
CA LYS A 30 4.74 -4.22 5.04
C LYS A 30 4.15 -2.82 4.97
N LEU A 31 3.65 -2.42 3.81
CA LEU A 31 2.99 -1.13 3.59
C LEU A 31 1.69 -1.05 4.40
N CYS A 32 0.86 -2.10 4.30
CA CYS A 32 -0.38 -2.21 5.05
C CYS A 32 -0.14 -2.23 6.56
N GLU A 33 0.79 -3.06 7.04
CA GLU A 33 1.14 -3.15 8.46
C GLU A 33 1.62 -1.79 8.99
N SER A 34 2.43 -1.06 8.22
CA SER A 34 2.90 0.28 8.59
C SER A 34 1.76 1.31 8.66
N LEU A 35 0.66 1.09 7.95
CA LEU A 35 -0.54 1.92 7.94
C LEU A 35 -1.61 1.43 8.92
N GLY A 36 -1.38 0.30 9.61
CA GLY A 36 -2.38 -0.35 10.45
C GLY A 36 -3.51 -1.02 9.67
N LEU A 37 -3.28 -1.33 8.40
CA LEU A 37 -4.18 -2.08 7.53
C LEU A 37 -3.75 -3.55 7.49
N ASN A 38 -4.70 -4.44 7.20
CA ASN A 38 -4.42 -5.85 6.99
C ASN A 38 -4.57 -6.19 5.51
N TYR A 39 -3.48 -6.58 4.85
CA TYR A 39 -3.48 -6.93 3.43
C TYR A 39 -4.49 -8.04 3.11
N HIS A 40 -4.64 -9.03 4.00
CA HIS A 40 -5.57 -10.15 3.81
C HIS A 40 -7.06 -9.79 3.95
N ASP A 41 -7.39 -8.57 4.40
CA ASP A 41 -8.80 -8.13 4.48
C ASP A 41 -9.33 -7.64 3.12
N TYR A 42 -8.45 -7.52 2.10
CA TYR A 42 -8.79 -7.01 0.79
C TYR A 42 -8.61 -8.10 -0.26
N ASP A 43 -9.73 -8.55 -0.85
CA ASP A 43 -9.72 -9.46 -2.00
C ASP A 43 -9.51 -8.71 -3.32
N ASP A 44 -9.89 -7.42 -3.35
CA ASP A 44 -9.78 -6.56 -4.52
C ASP A 44 -8.58 -5.62 -4.41
N PRO A 45 -7.62 -5.66 -5.35
CA PRO A 45 -6.44 -4.80 -5.32
C PRO A 45 -6.79 -3.31 -5.36
N ASP A 46 -7.78 -2.90 -6.16
CA ASP A 46 -8.22 -1.50 -6.21
C ASP A 46 -8.76 -0.99 -4.85
N MET A 47 -9.43 -1.86 -4.09
CA MET A 47 -9.91 -1.53 -2.74
C MET A 47 -8.74 -1.40 -1.76
N LEU A 48 -7.79 -2.32 -1.84
CA LEU A 48 -6.56 -2.28 -1.04
C LEU A 48 -5.79 -0.98 -1.29
N PHE A 49 -5.59 -0.61 -2.55
CA PHE A 49 -4.88 0.62 -2.92
C PHE A 49 -5.58 1.86 -2.38
N SER A 50 -6.90 1.93 -2.56
CA SER A 50 -7.70 3.05 -2.06
C SER A 50 -7.57 3.20 -0.54
N ALA A 51 -7.63 2.08 0.20
CA ALA A 51 -7.44 2.08 1.65
C ALA A 51 -6.04 2.52 2.07
N ILE A 52 -5.00 2.06 1.35
CA ILE A 52 -3.61 2.47 1.55
C ILE A 52 -3.45 3.98 1.36
N VAL A 53 -3.98 4.54 0.27
CA VAL A 53 -3.93 5.99 -0.02
C VAL A 53 -4.66 6.79 1.05
N GLU A 54 -5.84 6.34 1.48
CA GLU A 54 -6.59 6.98 2.59
C GLU A 54 -5.83 6.93 3.90
N ALA A 55 -5.26 5.78 4.28
CA ALA A 55 -4.54 5.61 5.54
C ALA A 55 -3.24 6.42 5.54
N GLN A 56 -2.58 6.52 4.39
CA GLN A 56 -1.41 7.37 4.18
C GLN A 56 -1.78 8.85 4.37
N ALA A 57 -2.84 9.33 3.70
CA ALA A 57 -3.30 10.72 3.82
C ALA A 57 -3.75 11.08 5.25
N LYS A 58 -4.28 10.12 6.01
CA LYS A 58 -4.65 10.30 7.43
C LYS A 58 -3.45 10.25 8.38
N SER A 59 -2.30 9.74 7.92
CA SER A 59 -1.06 9.66 8.70
C SER A 59 -0.17 10.92 8.58
N GLU A 60 -0.61 11.95 7.85
CA GLU A 60 0.03 13.28 7.74
C GLU A 60 -0.48 14.24 8.83
#